data_AF-A0A9R1WVI1-F1
#
_entry.id   AF-A0A9R1WVI1-F1
#
_cell.length_a   1.000
_cell.length_b   1.000
_cell.length_c   1.000
_cell.angle_alpha   90.00
_cell.angle_beta   90.00
_cell.angle_gamma   90.00
#
_symmetry.space_group_name_H-M   'P 1'
#
loop_
_entity.id
_entity.type
_entity.pdbx_description
1 polymer ?
#
loop_
_entity_poly.entity_id
_entity_poly.type
_entity_poly.pdbx_seq_one_letter_code
_entity_poly.pdbx_strand_id
1 'polypeptide(L)'
;MLGAPQLSVVKPSVTALPREFSDHCSIVLSSSHRDYGPTQFMIFDSGMMSGVHNSVEQLCWFRTPDMYLAAKLKHVNVGLKQWRASDHPKEEEELLRLKNLVAHLGFEVESRTWNDDEIDNRNTWYKKIVEMEKKTRFSIKLKARVKWVVVGDEN
;
A
#
# COMPACT_ATOMS: atom_id res chain seq x y z
N MET A 1 27.73 -10.13 -48.07
CA MET A 1 28.25 -10.19 -46.69
C MET A 1 27.49 -9.15 -45.88
N LEU A 2 26.52 -9.59 -45.07
CA LEU A 2 25.77 -8.71 -44.17
C LEU A 2 26.58 -8.55 -42.89
N GLY A 3 27.04 -7.33 -42.61
CA GLY A 3 27.79 -7.00 -41.40
C GLY A 3 26.92 -7.19 -40.16
N ALA A 4 27.43 -7.93 -39.17
CA ALA A 4 26.77 -8.09 -37.88
C ALA A 4 26.64 -6.73 -37.18
N PRO A 5 25.50 -6.42 -36.53
CA PRO A 5 25.35 -5.21 -35.75
C PRO A 5 26.29 -5.29 -34.54
N GLN A 6 27.24 -4.36 -34.45
CA GLN A 6 28.02 -4.18 -33.23
C GLN A 6 27.09 -3.75 -32.10
N LEU A 7 26.88 -4.64 -31.13
CA LEU A 7 26.32 -4.29 -29.82
C LEU A 7 27.28 -3.30 -29.16
N SER A 8 26.89 -2.03 -29.11
CA SER A 8 27.60 -1.02 -28.34
C SER A 8 27.57 -1.43 -26.86
N VAL A 9 28.70 -1.92 -26.34
CA VAL A 9 28.86 -2.25 -24.93
C VAL A 9 28.90 -0.93 -24.15
N VAL A 10 27.74 -0.45 -23.72
CA VAL A 10 27.65 0.66 -22.78
C VAL A 10 28.05 0.11 -21.42
N LYS A 11 29.18 0.61 -20.88
CA LYS A 11 29.68 0.19 -19.58
C LYS A 11 28.77 0.74 -18.48
N PRO A 12 28.37 -0.08 -17.49
CA PRO A 12 27.69 0.44 -16.32
C PRO A 12 28.60 1.40 -15.56
N SER A 13 28.05 2.49 -15.05
CA SER A 13 28.79 3.46 -14.24
C SER A 13 28.31 3.43 -12.80
N VAL A 14 29.23 3.65 -11.87
CA VAL A 14 28.98 3.64 -10.43
C VAL A 14 29.30 5.03 -9.89
N THR A 15 28.34 5.64 -9.20
CA THR A 15 28.51 6.95 -8.56
C THR A 15 28.20 6.81 -7.07
N ALA A 16 29.15 7.14 -6.20
CA ALA A 16 28.89 7.27 -4.78
C ALA A 16 28.27 8.64 -4.51
N LEU A 17 27.11 8.67 -3.86
CA LEU A 17 26.45 9.93 -3.53
C LEU A 17 27.14 10.63 -2.35
N PRO A 18 27.24 11.97 -2.37
CA PRO A 18 27.69 12.74 -1.23
C PRO A 18 26.85 12.45 0.02
N ARG A 19 27.50 12.49 1.18
CA ARG A 19 26.87 12.23 2.49
C ARG A 19 25.73 13.20 2.82
N GLU A 20 25.68 14.32 2.13
CA GLU A 20 24.61 15.33 2.22
C GLU A 20 23.23 14.78 1.78
N PHE A 21 23.21 13.74 0.93
CA PHE A 21 21.97 13.11 0.45
C PHE A 21 21.60 11.83 1.21
N SER A 22 22.57 11.15 1.83
CA SER A 22 22.36 9.98 2.69
C SER A 22 23.55 9.80 3.64
N ASP A 23 23.25 9.53 4.92
CA ASP A 23 24.22 9.25 5.98
C ASP A 23 25.06 7.98 5.74
N HIS A 24 24.70 7.17 4.74
CA HIS A 24 25.36 5.92 4.41
C HIS A 24 26.16 5.94 3.08
N CYS A 25 26.35 7.12 2.44
CA CYS A 25 27.05 7.25 1.15
C CYS A 25 26.54 6.24 0.10
N SER A 26 25.25 6.29 -0.20
CA SER A 26 24.61 5.35 -1.12
C SER A 26 25.31 5.31 -2.47
N ILE A 27 25.53 4.09 -2.98
CA ILE A 27 26.17 3.85 -4.27
C ILE A 27 25.07 3.66 -5.32
N VAL A 28 25.05 4.53 -6.33
CA VAL A 28 24.12 4.45 -7.47
C VAL A 28 24.82 3.79 -8.65
N LEU A 29 24.28 2.66 -9.09
CA LEU A 29 24.70 1.96 -10.30
C LEU A 29 23.78 2.37 -11.46
N SER A 30 24.33 3.01 -12.49
CA SER A 30 23.60 3.31 -13.72
C SER A 30 23.96 2.31 -14.82
N SER A 31 22.95 1.69 -15.41
CA SER A 31 23.10 0.71 -16.50
C SER A 31 22.14 1.06 -17.63
N SER A 32 22.59 0.90 -18.87
CA SER A 32 21.74 1.07 -20.06
C SER A 32 20.74 -0.07 -20.25
N HIS A 33 20.88 -1.16 -19.50
CA HIS A 33 19.98 -2.30 -19.53
C HIS A 33 18.80 -2.06 -18.58
N ARG A 34 17.61 -1.82 -19.13
CA ARG A 34 16.36 -1.56 -18.38
C ARG A 34 15.55 -2.82 -18.09
N ASP A 35 16.19 -3.99 -18.02
CA ASP A 35 15.54 -5.20 -17.53
C ASP A 35 15.80 -5.33 -16.03
N TYR A 36 14.88 -4.78 -15.23
CA TYR A 36 14.93 -4.81 -13.78
C TYR A 36 14.34 -6.11 -13.20
N GLY A 37 14.07 -7.10 -14.06
CA GLY A 37 13.45 -8.35 -13.68
C GLY A 37 11.95 -8.22 -13.38
N PRO A 38 11.35 -9.27 -12.81
CA PRO A 38 9.90 -9.34 -12.55
C PRO A 38 9.42 -8.20 -11.64
N THR A 39 8.22 -7.69 -11.90
CA THR A 39 7.58 -6.65 -11.08
C THR A 39 7.61 -7.01 -9.60
N GLN A 40 8.15 -6.10 -8.79
CA GLN A 40 8.24 -6.27 -7.34
C GLN A 40 6.84 -6.49 -6.74
N PHE A 41 6.77 -7.43 -5.79
CA PHE A 41 5.55 -7.68 -5.03
C PHE A 41 5.27 -6.52 -4.07
N MET A 42 4.11 -5.86 -4.21
CA MET A 42 3.72 -4.70 -3.42
C MET A 42 2.59 -5.06 -2.45
N ILE A 43 2.87 -5.05 -1.14
CA ILE A 43 1.83 -5.14 -0.09
C ILE A 43 1.53 -3.73 0.42
N PHE A 44 0.25 -3.40 0.50
CA PHE A 44 -0.23 -2.22 1.21
C PHE A 44 -0.79 -2.65 2.57
N ASP A 45 -0.25 -2.08 3.64
CA ASP A 45 -0.50 -2.44 5.04
C ASP A 45 -1.99 -2.40 5.43
N SER A 46 -2.80 -1.57 4.75
CA SER A 46 -4.22 -1.40 5.04
C SER A 46 -5.06 -2.68 4.88
N GLY A 47 -4.64 -3.63 4.02
CA GLY A 47 -5.32 -4.93 3.86
C GLY A 47 -4.67 -6.08 4.62
N MET A 48 -3.51 -5.86 5.24
CA MET A 48 -2.76 -6.91 5.94
C MET A 48 -3.40 -7.26 7.29
N MET A 49 -4.00 -6.27 7.95
CA MET A 49 -4.57 -6.42 9.30
C MET A 49 -5.90 -7.19 9.35
N SER A 50 -6.66 -7.26 8.25
CA SER A 50 -8.00 -7.89 8.23
C SER A 50 -8.11 -9.10 7.30
N GLY A 51 -7.33 -9.16 6.21
CA GLY A 51 -7.49 -10.19 5.18
C GLY A 51 -6.39 -11.26 5.10
N VAL A 52 -5.25 -11.09 5.78
CA VAL A 52 -4.02 -11.88 5.50
C VAL A 52 -3.69 -12.90 6.60
N HIS A 53 -4.23 -12.74 7.81
CA HIS A 53 -3.83 -13.59 8.95
C HIS A 53 -4.14 -15.08 8.74
N ASN A 54 -5.30 -15.39 8.14
CA ASN A 54 -5.74 -16.78 7.93
C ASN A 54 -5.04 -17.51 6.77
N SER A 55 -4.24 -16.78 5.98
CA SER A 55 -3.67 -17.26 4.72
C SER A 55 -2.25 -17.86 4.89
N VAL A 56 -1.57 -17.60 6.01
CA VAL A 56 -0.13 -17.91 6.15
C VAL A 56 0.14 -19.33 6.67
N GLU A 57 -0.85 -19.98 7.28
CA GLU A 57 -0.66 -21.26 8.00
C GLU A 57 -0.74 -22.52 7.12
N GLN A 58 -1.22 -22.44 5.87
CA GLN A 58 -1.53 -23.63 5.07
C GLN A 58 -0.46 -24.08 4.05
N LEU A 59 0.74 -23.49 4.05
CA LEU A 59 1.75 -23.87 3.06
C LEU A 59 2.80 -24.83 3.62
N CYS A 60 2.74 -26.09 3.17
CA CYS A 60 3.69 -27.14 3.48
C CYS A 60 4.56 -27.53 2.26
N TRP A 61 5.85 -27.83 2.53
CA TRP A 61 6.87 -28.50 1.70
C TRP A 61 7.28 -27.86 0.37
N PHE A 62 8.18 -26.87 0.42
CA PHE A 62 8.99 -26.45 -0.73
C PHE A 62 10.47 -26.73 -0.45
N ARG A 63 11.19 -27.28 -1.45
CA ARG A 63 12.61 -27.67 -1.33
C ARG A 63 13.57 -26.49 -1.27
N THR A 64 13.16 -25.31 -1.72
CA THR A 64 13.96 -24.08 -1.66
C THR A 64 13.18 -22.96 -0.94
N PRO A 65 13.83 -22.22 -0.02
CA PRO A 65 13.20 -21.13 0.72
C PRO A 65 12.57 -20.05 -0.17
N ASP A 66 13.16 -19.78 -1.32
CA ASP A 66 12.66 -18.76 -2.26
C ASP A 66 11.32 -19.15 -2.88
N MET A 67 11.15 -20.42 -3.25
CA MET A 67 9.87 -20.92 -3.77
C MET A 67 8.78 -20.92 -2.70
N TYR A 68 9.16 -21.22 -1.46
CA TYR A 68 8.25 -21.15 -0.32
C TYR A 68 7.74 -19.72 -0.11
N LEU A 69 8.66 -18.75 -0.08
CA LEU A 69 8.33 -17.35 0.07
C LEU A 69 7.47 -16.86 -1.09
N ALA A 70 7.86 -17.16 -2.34
CA ALA A 70 7.10 -16.76 -3.51
C ALA A 70 5.66 -17.30 -3.48
N ALA A 71 5.47 -18.56 -3.07
CA ALA A 71 4.15 -19.17 -2.97
C ALA A 71 3.31 -18.55 -1.84
N LYS A 72 3.92 -18.23 -0.69
CA LYS A 72 3.27 -17.47 0.40
C LYS A 72 2.83 -16.09 -0.06
N LEU A 73 3.73 -15.33 -0.69
CA LEU A 73 3.43 -13.98 -1.19
C LEU A 73 2.32 -14.02 -2.25
N LYS A 74 2.32 -15.03 -3.14
CA LYS A 74 1.23 -15.24 -4.10
C LYS A 74 -0.11 -15.47 -3.40
N HIS A 75 -0.14 -16.29 -2.37
CA HIS A 75 -1.36 -16.57 -1.62
C HIS A 75 -1.87 -15.33 -0.85
N VAL A 76 -0.98 -14.57 -0.22
CA VAL A 76 -1.29 -13.25 0.36
C VAL A 76 -1.86 -12.29 -0.70
N ASN A 77 -1.28 -12.27 -1.91
CA ASN A 77 -1.78 -11.43 -3.01
C ASN A 77 -3.21 -11.78 -3.42
N VAL A 78 -3.53 -13.08 -3.45
CA VAL A 78 -4.89 -13.55 -3.75
C VAL A 78 -5.87 -13.07 -2.68
N GLY A 79 -5.55 -13.27 -1.40
CA GLY A 79 -6.37 -12.79 -0.29
C GLY A 79 -6.58 -11.27 -0.34
N LEU A 80 -5.52 -10.51 -0.64
CA LEU A 80 -5.59 -9.05 -0.76
C LEU A 80 -6.47 -8.61 -1.95
N LYS A 81 -6.37 -9.29 -3.09
CA LYS A 81 -7.24 -9.03 -4.25
C LYS A 81 -8.70 -9.32 -3.94
N GLN A 82 -8.97 -10.41 -3.23
CA GLN A 82 -10.31 -10.77 -2.81
C GLN A 82 -10.87 -9.71 -1.85
N TRP A 83 -10.16 -9.39 -0.77
CA TRP A 83 -10.55 -8.35 0.19
C TRP A 83 -10.80 -7.00 -0.51
N ARG A 84 -9.95 -6.62 -1.47
CA ARG A 84 -10.13 -5.40 -2.27
C ARG A 84 -11.39 -5.41 -3.11
N ALA A 85 -11.83 -6.56 -3.59
CA ALA A 85 -13.04 -6.70 -4.39
C ALA A 85 -14.31 -6.79 -3.52
N SER A 86 -14.24 -7.44 -2.35
CA SER A 86 -15.42 -7.72 -1.51
C SER A 86 -15.62 -6.77 -0.34
N ASP A 87 -14.57 -6.47 0.41
CA ASP A 87 -14.67 -5.84 1.73
C ASP A 87 -14.31 -4.36 1.66
N HIS A 88 -13.34 -3.97 0.84
CA HIS A 88 -12.97 -2.57 0.66
C HIS A 88 -14.16 -1.68 0.23
N PRO A 89 -15.03 -2.08 -0.73
CA PRO A 89 -16.20 -1.27 -1.07
C PRO A 89 -17.19 -1.12 0.10
N LYS A 90 -17.35 -2.17 0.92
CA LYS A 90 -18.22 -2.14 2.10
C LYS A 90 -17.65 -1.22 3.19
N GLU A 91 -16.33 -1.22 3.36
CA GLU A 91 -15.66 -0.29 4.28
C GLU A 91 -15.82 1.17 3.82
N GLU A 92 -15.74 1.44 2.52
CA GLU A 92 -16.01 2.77 1.97
C GLU A 92 -17.48 3.20 2.13
N GLU A 93 -18.42 2.29 1.87
CA GLU A 93 -19.85 2.52 2.06
C GLU A 93 -20.17 2.81 3.54
N GLU A 94 -19.61 2.02 4.47
CA GLU A 94 -19.77 2.23 5.91
C GLU A 94 -19.18 3.57 6.37
N LEU A 95 -18.01 3.97 5.83
CA LEU A 95 -17.42 5.27 6.11
C LEU A 95 -18.32 6.41 5.63
N LEU A 96 -18.88 6.29 4.43
CA LEU A 96 -19.82 7.28 3.90
C LEU A 96 -21.10 7.36 4.75
N ARG A 97 -21.66 6.21 5.11
CA ARG A 97 -22.85 6.10 5.96
C ARG A 97 -22.64 6.77 7.32
N LEU A 98 -21.52 6.47 7.99
CA LEU A 98 -21.21 7.07 9.29
C LEU A 98 -20.99 8.58 9.21
N LYS A 99 -20.35 9.08 8.14
CA LYS A 99 -20.21 10.52 7.90
C LYS A 99 -21.57 11.19 7.73
N ASN A 100 -22.47 10.58 6.97
CA ASN A 100 -23.83 11.09 6.79
C ASN A 100 -24.63 11.09 8.10
N LEU A 101 -24.52 10.04 8.92
CA LEU A 101 -25.17 9.99 10.23
C LEU A 101 -24.67 11.10 11.18
N VAL A 102 -23.34 11.29 11.25
CA VAL A 102 -22.76 12.36 12.07
C VAL A 102 -23.16 13.75 11.55
N ALA A 103 -23.23 13.95 10.24
CA ALA A 103 -23.68 15.21 9.64
C ALA A 103 -25.17 15.48 9.89
N HIS A 104 -26.02 14.46 9.76
CA HIS A 104 -27.45 14.55 10.06
C HIS A 104 -27.70 14.91 11.51
N LEU A 105 -27.00 14.24 12.42
CA LEU A 105 -26.98 14.61 13.83
C LEU A 105 -26.57 16.09 13.97
N GLY A 106 -25.47 16.52 13.34
CA GLY A 106 -25.05 17.93 13.37
C GLY A 106 -26.18 18.93 13.06
N PHE A 107 -27.03 18.64 12.07
CA PHE A 107 -28.21 19.44 11.74
C PHE A 107 -29.30 19.38 12.82
N GLU A 108 -29.56 18.21 13.41
CA GLU A 108 -30.54 18.08 14.48
C GLU A 108 -30.18 18.88 15.73
N VAL A 109 -28.89 19.05 16.06
CA VAL A 109 -28.44 19.93 17.18
C VAL A 109 -28.95 21.35 17.01
N GLU A 110 -28.99 21.85 15.77
CA GLU A 110 -29.42 23.22 15.49
C GLU A 110 -30.92 23.41 15.76
N SER A 111 -31.69 22.32 15.80
CA SER A 111 -33.15 22.34 15.98
C SER A 111 -33.62 21.88 17.36
N ARG A 112 -32.86 21.02 18.07
CA ARG A 112 -33.22 20.49 19.40
C ARG A 112 -32.01 20.11 20.24
N THR A 113 -32.22 20.03 21.55
CA THR A 113 -31.28 19.41 22.48
C THR A 113 -31.25 17.89 22.32
N TRP A 114 -30.07 17.32 22.49
CA TRP A 114 -29.83 15.88 22.40
C TRP A 114 -29.98 15.16 23.72
N ASN A 115 -30.34 13.89 23.64
CA ASN A 115 -30.24 12.95 24.75
C ASN A 115 -28.80 12.40 24.86
N ASP A 116 -28.43 11.94 26.06
CA ASP A 116 -27.10 11.40 26.35
C ASP A 116 -26.74 10.20 25.44
N ASP A 117 -27.71 9.37 25.08
CA ASP A 117 -27.54 8.25 24.16
C ASP A 117 -27.12 8.70 22.74
N GLU A 118 -27.62 9.86 22.29
CA GLU A 118 -27.32 10.41 20.96
C GLU A 118 -25.89 10.98 20.92
N ILE A 119 -25.48 11.59 22.04
CA ILE A 119 -24.12 12.09 22.24
C ILE A 119 -23.12 10.92 22.23
N ASP A 120 -23.44 9.83 22.95
CA ASP A 120 -22.56 8.65 23.00
C ASP A 120 -22.45 7.94 21.65
N ASN A 121 -23.59 7.78 20.95
CA ASN A 121 -23.62 7.24 19.59
C ASN A 121 -22.77 8.07 18.62
N ARG A 122 -22.91 9.40 18.64
CA ARG A 122 -22.08 10.29 17.82
C ARG A 122 -20.60 10.12 18.12
N ASN A 123 -20.22 10.08 19.39
CA ASN A 123 -18.82 9.92 19.79
C ASN A 123 -18.27 8.58 19.30
N THR A 124 -19.05 7.51 19.39
CA THR A 124 -18.68 6.18 18.91
C THR A 124 -18.50 6.16 17.39
N TRP A 125 -19.44 6.74 16.64
CA TRP A 125 -19.34 6.83 15.17
C TRP A 125 -18.16 7.70 14.74
N TYR A 126 -17.94 8.83 15.40
CA TYR A 126 -16.83 9.73 15.11
C TYR A 126 -15.47 9.06 15.35
N LYS A 127 -15.31 8.34 16.46
CA LYS A 127 -14.11 7.52 16.73
C LYS A 127 -13.87 6.52 15.60
N LYS A 128 -14.92 5.80 15.18
CA LYS A 128 -14.83 4.83 14.09
C LYS A 128 -14.45 5.47 12.75
N ILE A 129 -14.99 6.65 12.42
CA ILE A 129 -14.59 7.43 11.23
C ILE A 129 -13.09 7.76 11.29
N VAL A 130 -12.60 8.30 12.42
CA VAL A 130 -11.19 8.69 12.59
C VAL A 130 -10.25 7.50 12.38
N GLU A 131 -10.61 6.33 12.91
CA GLU A 131 -9.85 5.10 12.72
C GLU A 131 -9.82 4.63 11.27
N MET A 132 -10.96 4.63 10.58
CA MET A 132 -11.04 4.26 9.17
C MET A 132 -10.23 5.22 8.29
N GLU A 133 -10.32 6.53 8.52
CA GLU A 133 -9.52 7.51 7.77
C GLU A 133 -8.02 7.39 8.05
N LYS A 134 -7.63 6.98 9.27
CA LYS A 134 -6.22 6.71 9.60
C LYS A 134 -5.66 5.59 8.72
N LYS A 135 -6.42 4.52 8.48
CA LYS A 135 -6.03 3.43 7.57
C LYS A 135 -5.87 3.94 6.14
N THR A 136 -6.80 4.77 5.66
CA THR A 136 -6.74 5.37 4.33
C THR A 136 -5.51 6.27 4.16
N ARG A 137 -5.22 7.13 5.14
CA ARG A 137 -4.02 8.00 5.12
C ARG A 137 -2.74 7.18 5.03
N PHE A 138 -2.66 6.05 5.73
CA PHE A 138 -1.49 5.17 5.67
C PHE A 138 -1.32 4.55 4.27
N SER A 139 -2.42 4.10 3.66
CA SER A 139 -2.44 3.58 2.29
C SER A 139 -1.97 4.63 1.27
N ILE A 140 -2.43 5.88 1.39
CA ILE A 140 -2.00 6.98 0.52
C ILE A 140 -0.49 7.24 0.64
N LYS A 141 0.05 7.27 1.86
CA LYS A 141 1.49 7.46 2.09
C LYS A 141 2.32 6.36 1.44
N LEU A 142 1.88 5.11 1.54
CA LEU A 142 2.55 3.98 0.88
C LEU A 142 2.48 4.10 -0.65
N LYS A 143 1.32 4.44 -1.21
CA LYS A 143 1.18 4.68 -2.67
C LYS A 143 2.08 5.82 -3.14
N ALA A 144 2.17 6.90 -2.38
CA ALA A 144 3.07 8.01 -2.68
C ALA A 144 4.53 7.56 -2.66
N ARG A 145 4.97 6.82 -1.62
CA ARG A 145 6.32 6.24 -1.56
C ARG A 145 6.63 5.32 -2.72
N VAL A 146 5.70 4.43 -3.09
CA VAL A 146 5.85 3.55 -4.25
C VAL A 146 5.99 4.36 -5.53
N LYS A 147 5.13 5.38 -5.72
CA LYS A 147 5.21 6.27 -6.89
C LYS A 147 6.57 6.97 -6.96
N TRP A 148 7.06 7.49 -5.84
CA TRP A 148 8.39 8.09 -5.73
C TRP A 148 9.52 7.10 -6.08
N VAL A 149 9.46 5.87 -5.58
CA VAL A 149 10.46 4.83 -5.90
C VAL A 149 10.44 4.44 -7.38
N VAL A 150 9.25 4.37 -8.00
CA VAL A 150 9.07 3.94 -9.38
C VAL A 150 9.42 5.03 -10.40
N VAL A 151 9.02 6.27 -10.13
CA VAL A 151 9.16 7.40 -11.07
C VAL A 151 10.44 8.20 -10.81
N GLY A 152 11.01 8.12 -9.60
CA GLY A 152 12.13 8.97 -9.20
C GLY A 152 11.68 10.41 -8.90
N ASP A 153 12.64 11.22 -8.46
CA ASP A 153 12.47 12.67 -8.29
C ASP A 153 12.65 13.35 -9.66
N GLU A 154 11.60 13.35 -10.48
CA GLU A 154 11.54 14.22 -11.65
C GLU A 154 11.12 15.63 -11.20
N ASN A 155 12.06 16.36 -10.60
CA ASN A 155 11.94 17.81 -10.36
C ASN A 155 13.17 18.55 -10.88
#